data_AF-A0A5C7B8A7-F1
#
_entry.id   AF-A0A5C7B8A7-F1
#
_cell.length_a   1.000
_cell.length_b   1.000
_cell.length_c   1.000
_cell.angle_alpha   90.00
_cell.angle_beta   90.00
_cell.angle_gamma   90.00
#
_symmetry.space_group_name_H-M   'P 1'
#
loop_
_entity.id
_entity.type
_entity.pdbx_description
1 polymer ?
#
loop_
_entity_poly.entity_id
_entity_poly.type
_entity_poly.pdbx_seq_one_letter_code
_entity_poly.pdbx_strand_id
1 'polypeptide(L)'
;MKLLSFISLVPLILSFINPLFFIILLVVFCVNCVIHFWNKNNLFQYVSSIPQLLNLNKVATSLYSIPLFKDLNIKLPTSIKLINQVKSRMSLFQHEAKLQGDFQIIFWFLFEIFKTLFLIEPLFLFGVLRRLDTKREDIENVFEFVGHIDMLISIASLRAGIDSSCKPTVISGNGIIAHKMRHALIYDCTPNSITITDKSVLLTGSNMSGKTSFIRAVGLNVIRVLDINDYPKEIVNEAMAISRVLDKVYYVAKVE
;
A
#
# COMPACT_ATOMS: atom_id res chain seq x y z
N MET A 1 22.25 13.96 -18.10
CA MET A 1 22.40 14.44 -16.71
C MET A 1 23.86 14.47 -16.26
N LYS A 2 24.52 13.32 -16.04
CA LYS A 2 25.93 13.28 -15.58
C LYS A 2 26.88 14.11 -16.44
N LEU A 3 26.75 14.03 -17.76
CA LEU A 3 27.59 14.82 -18.68
C LEU A 3 27.39 16.34 -18.52
N LEU A 4 26.15 16.77 -18.26
CA LEU A 4 25.80 18.19 -18.07
C LEU A 4 26.35 18.76 -16.75
N SER A 5 26.35 17.97 -15.67
CA SER A 5 26.95 18.38 -14.39
C SER A 5 28.49 18.44 -14.46
N PHE A 6 29.12 17.62 -15.31
CA PHE A 6 30.56 17.70 -15.58
C PHE A 6 30.91 18.88 -16.49
N ILE A 7 30.01 19.25 -17.40
CA ILE A 7 30.15 20.42 -18.29
C ILE A 7 30.21 21.73 -17.51
N SER A 8 29.56 21.87 -16.35
CA SER A 8 29.68 23.07 -15.49
C SER A 8 31.02 23.17 -14.75
N LEU A 9 31.77 22.07 -14.63
CA LEU A 9 33.02 21.99 -13.87
C LEU A 9 34.22 22.54 -14.66
N VAL A 10 34.24 22.30 -15.98
CA VAL A 10 35.33 22.72 -16.89
C VAL A 10 35.42 24.25 -17.04
N PRO A 11 34.34 25.00 -17.32
CA PRO A 11 34.37 26.46 -17.41
C PRO A 11 34.67 27.12 -16.08
N LEU A 12 34.25 26.51 -14.96
CA LEU A 12 34.52 27.03 -13.62
C LEU A 12 36.01 27.01 -13.27
N ILE A 13 36.73 25.97 -13.68
CA ILE A 13 38.19 25.89 -13.47
C ILE A 13 38.92 26.86 -14.42
N LEU A 14 38.50 26.91 -15.69
CA LEU A 14 39.10 27.77 -16.71
C LEU A 14 38.84 29.27 -16.48
N SER A 15 37.78 29.64 -15.74
CA SER A 15 37.47 31.04 -15.43
C SER A 15 38.51 31.71 -14.54
N PHE A 16 39.31 30.95 -13.78
CA PHE A 16 40.43 31.50 -13.01
C PHE A 16 41.63 31.88 -13.90
N ILE A 17 41.69 31.36 -15.13
CA ILE A 17 42.78 31.62 -16.08
C ILE A 17 42.38 32.73 -17.06
N ASN A 18 41.14 32.77 -17.53
CA ASN A 18 40.66 33.79 -18.46
C ASN A 18 39.19 34.18 -18.18
N PRO A 19 38.88 35.48 -18.03
CA PRO A 19 37.51 35.95 -17.75
C PRO A 19 36.48 35.62 -18.84
N LEU A 20 36.88 35.33 -20.08
CA LEU A 20 35.95 34.87 -21.15
C LEU A 20 35.20 33.58 -20.78
N PHE A 21 35.83 32.66 -20.04
CA PHE A 21 35.18 31.41 -19.61
C PHE A 21 34.07 31.63 -18.58
N PHE A 22 34.05 32.79 -17.91
CA PHE A 22 32.96 33.17 -17.01
C PHE A 22 31.64 33.40 -17.76
N ILE A 23 31.69 33.96 -18.97
CA ILE A 23 30.50 34.15 -19.82
C ILE A 23 29.93 32.78 -20.23
N ILE A 24 30.80 31.83 -20.59
CA ILE A 24 30.40 30.44 -20.92
C ILE A 24 29.75 29.76 -19.70
N LEU A 25 30.31 29.94 -18.51
CA LEU A 25 29.73 29.42 -17.26
C LEU A 25 28.31 29.97 -17.03
N LEU A 26 28.09 31.25 -17.31
CA LEU A 26 26.79 31.91 -17.14
C LEU A 26 25.74 31.34 -18.10
N VAL A 27 26.12 31.08 -19.36
CA VAL A 27 25.23 30.40 -20.33
C VAL A 27 24.89 28.98 -19.86
N VAL A 28 25.88 28.21 -19.42
CA VAL A 28 25.65 26.85 -18.87
C VAL A 28 24.76 26.89 -17.64
N PHE A 29 24.93 27.89 -16.77
CA PHE A 29 24.08 28.08 -15.59
C PHE A 29 22.63 28.33 -15.99
N CYS A 30 22.35 29.20 -16.97
CA CYS A 30 20.98 29.42 -17.47
C CYS A 30 20.33 28.11 -17.97
N VAL A 31 21.08 27.30 -18.73
CA VAL A 31 20.60 25.98 -19.19
C VAL A 31 20.32 25.05 -18.00
N ASN A 32 21.23 25.00 -17.02
CA ASN A 32 21.06 24.17 -15.83
C ASN A 32 19.89 24.63 -14.96
N CYS A 33 19.62 25.94 -14.86
CA CYS A 33 18.42 26.49 -14.22
C CYS A 33 17.14 25.96 -14.89
N VAL A 34 17.03 26.06 -16.22
CA VAL A 34 15.86 25.55 -16.95
C VAL A 34 15.65 24.06 -16.67
N ILE A 35 16.72 23.26 -16.73
CA ILE A 35 16.67 21.82 -16.46
C ILE A 35 16.31 21.53 -15.00
N HIS A 36 16.85 22.28 -14.05
CA HIS A 36 16.57 22.13 -12.63
C HIS A 36 15.09 22.39 -12.35
N PHE A 37 14.55 23.54 -12.78
CA PHE A 37 13.14 23.89 -12.55
C PHE A 37 12.18 22.97 -13.28
N TRP A 38 12.50 22.55 -14.51
CA TRP A 38 11.67 21.61 -15.25
C TRP A 38 11.61 20.23 -14.57
N ASN A 39 12.76 19.71 -14.11
CA ASN A 39 12.80 18.48 -13.34
C ASN A 39 12.13 18.62 -11.97
N LYS A 40 12.29 19.77 -11.31
CA LYS A 40 11.63 20.03 -10.03
C LYS A 40 10.13 19.92 -10.21
N ASN A 41 9.52 20.61 -11.17
CA ASN A 41 8.08 20.51 -11.40
C ASN A 41 7.59 19.10 -11.77
N ASN A 42 8.34 18.36 -12.60
CA ASN A 42 7.89 17.06 -13.10
C ASN A 42 8.16 15.90 -12.14
N LEU A 43 9.21 15.98 -11.31
CA LEU A 43 9.67 14.88 -10.46
C LEU A 43 9.33 15.05 -8.97
N PHE A 44 8.96 16.26 -8.51
CA PHE A 44 8.59 16.48 -7.11
C PHE A 44 7.41 15.60 -6.65
N GLN A 45 6.50 15.26 -7.56
CA GLN A 45 5.39 14.35 -7.25
C GLN A 45 5.91 12.98 -6.77
N TYR A 46 6.97 12.44 -7.39
CA TYR A 46 7.60 11.18 -6.98
C TYR A 46 8.45 11.32 -5.72
N VAL A 47 9.07 12.49 -5.51
CA VAL A 47 9.83 12.81 -4.28
C VAL A 47 8.92 12.69 -3.05
N SER A 48 7.65 13.08 -3.17
CA SER A 48 6.68 13.01 -2.07
C SER A 48 6.37 11.58 -1.58
N SER A 49 6.50 10.58 -2.46
CA SER A 49 6.22 9.18 -2.14
C SER A 49 7.32 8.49 -1.33
N ILE A 50 8.56 8.98 -1.44
CA ILE A 50 9.70 8.35 -0.77
C ILE A 50 9.62 8.51 0.77
N PRO A 51 9.28 9.68 1.34
CA PRO A 51 8.99 9.81 2.77
C PRO A 51 7.92 8.84 3.29
N GLN A 52 6.88 8.59 2.49
CA GLN A 52 5.78 7.68 2.86
C GLN A 52 6.29 6.24 2.92
N LEU A 53 7.10 5.81 1.95
CA LEU A 53 7.79 4.52 1.98
C LEU A 53 8.70 4.39 3.22
N LEU A 54 9.44 5.44 3.58
CA LEU A 54 10.29 5.43 4.77
C LEU A 54 9.47 5.35 6.06
N ASN A 55 8.29 5.97 6.12
CA ASN A 55 7.37 5.85 7.24
C ASN A 55 6.77 4.44 7.33
N LEU A 56 6.35 3.86 6.20
CA LEU A 56 5.91 2.47 6.13
C LEU A 56 7.00 1.53 6.66
N ASN A 57 8.27 1.75 6.26
CA ASN A 57 9.40 0.95 6.72
C ASN A 57 9.65 1.08 8.23
N LYS A 58 9.45 2.27 8.81
CA LYS A 58 9.50 2.47 10.28
C LYS A 58 8.38 1.69 10.97
N VAL A 59 7.16 1.75 10.44
CA VAL A 59 6.00 1.01 10.98
C VAL A 59 6.28 -0.48 10.93
N ALA A 60 6.74 -1.01 9.79
CA ALA A 60 7.12 -2.41 9.64
C ALA A 60 8.20 -2.83 10.67
N THR A 61 9.21 -1.97 10.91
CA THR A 61 10.24 -2.21 11.93
C THR A 61 9.64 -2.29 13.34
N SER A 62 8.72 -1.38 13.68
CA SER A 62 8.05 -1.38 14.99
C SER A 62 7.16 -2.61 15.17
N LEU A 63 6.42 -3.01 14.13
CA LEU A 63 5.54 -4.18 14.16
C LEU A 63 6.33 -5.49 14.26
N TYR A 64 7.43 -5.62 13.51
CA TYR A 64 8.29 -6.81 13.56
C TYR A 64 9.04 -6.97 14.90
N SER A 65 9.12 -5.91 15.70
CA SER A 65 9.69 -6.00 17.05
C SER A 65 8.80 -6.84 17.99
N ILE A 66 7.51 -7.00 17.67
CA ILE A 66 6.55 -7.80 18.42
C ILE A 66 6.77 -9.28 18.09
N PRO A 67 7.05 -10.16 19.09
CA PRO A 67 7.34 -11.58 18.85
C PRO A 67 6.27 -12.31 18.03
N LEU A 68 5.00 -11.98 18.26
CA LEU A 68 3.84 -12.61 17.60
C LEU A 68 3.82 -12.45 16.07
N PHE A 69 4.51 -11.43 15.55
CA PHE A 69 4.49 -11.11 14.12
C PHE A 69 5.77 -11.52 13.38
N LYS A 70 6.77 -12.05 14.09
CA LYS A 70 8.05 -12.42 13.47
C LYS A 70 7.91 -13.58 12.48
N ASP A 71 7.04 -14.53 12.81
CA ASP A 71 6.82 -15.74 12.02
C ASP A 71 6.04 -15.46 10.72
N LEU A 72 5.42 -14.28 10.60
CA LEU A 72 4.66 -13.90 9.41
C LEU A 72 5.55 -13.64 8.19
N ASN A 73 6.78 -13.12 8.39
CA ASN A 73 7.70 -12.88 7.28
C ASN A 73 9.17 -12.86 7.73
N ILE A 74 9.86 -13.98 7.51
CA ILE A 74 11.27 -14.19 7.87
C ILE A 74 12.22 -13.29 7.07
N LYS A 75 11.85 -12.90 5.83
CA LYS A 75 12.68 -12.07 4.93
C LYS A 75 12.53 -10.56 5.21
N LEU A 76 11.59 -10.17 6.07
CA LEU A 76 11.32 -8.76 6.33
C LEU A 76 12.52 -7.94 6.82
N PRO A 77 13.40 -8.44 7.72
CA PRO A 77 14.55 -7.68 8.20
C PRO A 77 15.52 -7.27 7.08
N THR A 78 15.70 -8.13 6.07
CA THR A 78 16.55 -7.83 4.92
C THR A 78 15.95 -6.73 4.05
N SER A 79 14.65 -6.80 3.78
CA SER A 79 13.93 -5.79 3.00
C SER A 79 13.90 -4.43 3.70
N ILE A 80 13.68 -4.41 5.03
CA ILE A 80 13.76 -3.20 5.85
C ILE A 80 15.13 -2.53 5.73
N LYS A 81 16.20 -3.32 5.83
CA LYS A 81 17.58 -2.83 5.74
C LYS A 81 17.89 -2.24 4.36
N LEU A 82 17.43 -2.90 3.28
CA LEU A 82 17.65 -2.45 1.91
C LEU A 82 16.92 -1.14 1.60
N ILE A 83 15.70 -0.96 2.10
CA ILE A 83 14.93 0.28 1.98
C ILE A 83 15.59 1.40 2.79
N ASN A 84 16.09 1.12 4.00
CA ASN A 84 16.77 2.10 4.84
C ASN A 84 18.04 2.69 4.20
N GLN A 85 18.69 1.99 3.27
CA GLN A 85 19.84 2.55 2.51
C GLN A 85 19.44 3.78 1.66
N VAL A 86 18.16 3.92 1.31
CA VAL A 86 17.64 5.05 0.54
C VAL A 86 17.47 6.29 1.41
N LYS A 87 17.18 6.12 2.71
CA LYS A 87 16.93 7.20 3.67
C LYS A 87 18.05 8.23 3.72
N SER A 88 19.31 7.79 3.76
CA SER A 88 20.48 8.68 3.86
C SER A 88 20.64 9.59 2.64
N ARG A 89 20.18 9.18 1.45
CA ARG A 89 20.29 9.98 0.23
C ARG A 89 19.10 10.93 0.04
N MET A 90 18.01 10.68 0.76
CA MET A 90 16.82 11.53 0.75
C MET A 90 16.95 12.77 1.64
N SER A 91 17.84 12.77 2.63
CA SER A 91 18.02 13.95 3.50
C SER A 91 18.47 15.19 2.71
N LEU A 92 19.17 14.98 1.57
CA LEU A 92 19.59 16.07 0.66
C LEU A 92 18.40 16.81 0.02
N PHE A 93 17.23 16.15 -0.11
CA PHE A 93 16.01 16.73 -0.68
C PHE A 93 15.07 17.33 0.39
N GLN A 94 15.22 16.94 1.65
CA GLN A 94 14.36 17.40 2.75
C GLN A 94 14.83 18.71 3.39
N HIS A 95 15.94 19.29 2.92
CA HIS A 95 16.45 20.59 3.38
C HIS A 95 15.73 21.79 2.74
N GLU A 96 14.42 21.68 2.51
CA GLU A 96 13.53 22.84 2.35
C GLU A 96 13.18 23.34 3.77
N ALA A 97 14.14 24.02 4.39
CA ALA A 97 14.06 24.40 5.78
C ALA A 97 13.04 25.53 5.99
N LYS A 98 12.17 25.35 6.99
CA LYS A 98 11.53 26.44 7.73
C LYS A 98 12.66 27.24 8.42
N LEU A 99 13.21 28.23 7.74
CA LEU A 99 14.28 29.09 8.26
C LEU A 99 13.67 30.31 8.92
N GLN A 100 14.09 30.61 10.16
CA GLN A 100 13.60 31.73 10.96
C GLN A 100 14.66 32.82 11.19
N GLY A 101 15.84 32.73 10.55
CA GLY A 101 16.93 33.71 10.71
C GLY A 101 17.58 34.15 9.40
N ASP A 102 17.90 35.44 9.30
CA ASP A 102 18.40 36.11 8.08
C ASP A 102 19.72 35.51 7.55
N PHE A 103 20.66 35.17 8.43
CA PHE A 103 21.92 34.51 8.04
C PHE A 103 21.71 33.12 7.43
N GLN A 104 20.67 32.42 7.87
CA GLN A 104 20.34 31.08 7.42
C GLN A 104 19.76 31.12 5.99
N ILE A 105 19.02 32.18 5.66
CA ILE A 105 18.46 32.41 4.32
C ILE A 105 19.57 32.64 3.29
N ILE A 106 20.58 33.45 3.63
CA ILE A 106 21.71 33.73 2.73
C ILE A 106 22.50 32.45 2.44
N PHE A 107 22.78 31.66 3.48
CA PHE A 107 23.49 30.39 3.32
C PHE A 107 22.70 29.39 2.48
N TRP A 108 21.38 29.32 2.68
CA TRP A 108 20.49 28.49 1.87
C TRP A 108 20.48 28.92 0.39
N PHE A 109 20.41 30.23 0.13
CA PHE A 109 20.44 30.75 -1.24
C PHE A 109 21.75 30.42 -1.96
N LEU A 110 22.90 30.56 -1.29
CA LEU A 110 24.19 30.19 -1.85
C LEU A 110 24.26 28.68 -2.14
N PHE A 111 23.71 27.87 -1.24
CA PHE A 111 23.63 26.42 -1.41
C PHE A 111 22.70 26.00 -2.56
N GLU A 112 21.58 26.71 -2.77
CA GLU A 112 20.69 26.49 -3.91
C GLU A 112 21.35 26.83 -5.24
N ILE A 113 22.08 27.94 -5.33
CA ILE A 113 22.86 28.28 -6.52
C ILE A 113 23.87 27.17 -6.82
N PHE A 114 24.58 26.70 -5.79
CA PHE A 114 25.55 25.61 -5.94
C PHE A 114 24.89 24.31 -6.43
N LYS A 115 23.77 23.90 -5.81
CA LYS A 115 23.01 22.71 -6.23
C LYS A 115 22.48 22.83 -7.66
N THR A 116 22.02 24.01 -8.04
CA THR A 116 21.50 24.31 -9.38
C THR A 116 22.62 24.29 -10.42
N LEU A 117 23.75 24.93 -10.13
CA LEU A 117 24.91 24.99 -11.01
C LEU A 117 25.40 23.60 -11.43
N PHE A 118 25.40 22.64 -10.50
CA PHE A 118 25.86 21.27 -10.76
C PHE A 118 24.73 20.24 -10.99
N LEU A 119 23.46 20.68 -11.08
CA LEU A 119 22.31 19.78 -11.21
C LEU A 119 22.29 18.65 -10.17
N ILE A 120 22.70 18.95 -8.93
CA ILE A 120 22.90 17.96 -7.86
C ILE A 120 21.58 17.24 -7.55
N GLU A 121 20.50 18.00 -7.37
CA GLU A 121 19.19 17.44 -7.03
C GLU A 121 18.67 16.44 -8.08
N PRO A 122 18.51 16.78 -9.37
CA PRO A 122 18.09 15.81 -10.38
C PRO A 122 19.01 14.58 -10.43
N LEU A 123 20.33 14.76 -10.33
CA LEU A 123 21.28 13.66 -10.39
C LEU A 123 21.07 12.66 -9.25
N PHE A 124 20.93 13.16 -8.01
CA PHE A 124 20.68 12.32 -6.85
C PHE A 124 19.30 11.68 -6.91
N LEU A 125 18.29 12.38 -7.42
CA LEU A 125 16.91 11.91 -7.46
C LEU A 125 16.77 10.73 -8.40
N PHE A 126 17.27 10.84 -9.63
CA PHE A 126 17.31 9.71 -10.56
C PHE A 126 18.13 8.54 -10.03
N GLY A 127 19.20 8.82 -9.28
CA GLY A 127 19.99 7.79 -8.60
C GLY A 127 19.20 7.04 -7.53
N VAL A 128 18.38 7.74 -6.76
CA VAL A 128 17.47 7.15 -5.77
C VAL A 128 16.36 6.36 -6.45
N LEU A 129 15.68 6.93 -7.44
CA LEU A 129 14.59 6.28 -8.17
C LEU A 129 15.04 4.97 -8.82
N ARG A 130 16.19 4.96 -9.52
CA ARG A 130 16.75 3.74 -10.11
C ARG A 130 17.06 2.67 -9.06
N ARG A 131 17.46 3.07 -7.85
CA ARG A 131 17.77 2.13 -6.75
C ARG A 131 16.52 1.61 -6.06
N LEU A 132 15.44 2.40 -6.03
CA LEU A 132 14.12 1.97 -5.59
C LEU A 132 13.49 0.99 -6.58
N ASP A 133 13.65 1.24 -7.88
CA ASP A 133 13.18 0.36 -8.95
C ASP A 133 13.78 -1.05 -8.82
N THR A 134 15.08 -1.14 -8.51
CA THR A 134 15.75 -2.44 -8.22
C THR A 134 15.34 -3.12 -6.91
N LYS A 135 14.50 -2.49 -6.07
CA LYS A 135 14.07 -2.98 -4.75
C LYS A 135 12.56 -3.19 -4.68
N ARG A 136 11.89 -3.31 -5.83
CA ARG A 136 10.43 -3.42 -5.89
C ARG A 136 9.89 -4.58 -5.04
N GLU A 137 10.52 -5.75 -5.12
CA GLU A 137 10.15 -6.93 -4.32
C GLU A 137 10.31 -6.68 -2.81
N ASP A 138 11.37 -5.99 -2.37
CA ASP A 138 11.55 -5.63 -0.97
C ASP A 138 10.48 -4.66 -0.46
N ILE A 139 10.09 -3.70 -1.31
CA ILE A 139 9.03 -2.75 -1.00
C ILE A 139 7.68 -3.48 -0.87
N GLU A 140 7.40 -4.41 -1.78
CA GLU A 140 6.21 -5.26 -1.75
C GLU A 140 6.17 -6.12 -0.49
N ASN A 141 7.26 -6.78 -0.12
CA ASN A 141 7.36 -7.56 1.13
C ASN A 141 7.02 -6.73 2.38
N VAL A 142 7.49 -5.49 2.44
CA VAL A 142 7.18 -4.57 3.55
C VAL A 142 5.72 -4.13 3.52
N PHE A 143 5.18 -3.86 2.33
CA PHE A 143 3.80 -3.44 2.15
C PHE A 143 2.82 -4.58 2.52
N GLU A 144 3.05 -5.79 2.03
CA GLU A 144 2.26 -6.98 2.34
C GLU A 144 2.29 -7.30 3.84
N PHE A 145 3.46 -7.21 4.48
CA PHE A 145 3.57 -7.48 5.92
C PHE A 145 2.73 -6.51 6.75
N VAL A 146 2.83 -5.20 6.47
CA VAL A 146 2.03 -4.19 7.18
C VAL A 146 0.55 -4.38 6.87
N GLY A 147 0.19 -4.61 5.61
CA GLY A 147 -1.20 -4.87 5.19
C GLY A 147 -1.80 -6.12 5.82
N HIS A 148 -1.01 -7.19 5.98
CA HIS A 148 -1.43 -8.41 6.64
C HIS A 148 -1.76 -8.15 8.12
N ILE A 149 -0.94 -7.37 8.82
CA ILE A 149 -1.22 -6.99 10.21
C ILE A 149 -2.45 -6.09 10.31
N ASP A 150 -2.60 -5.12 9.41
CA ASP A 150 -3.77 -4.23 9.37
C ASP A 150 -5.08 -5.01 9.13
N MET A 151 -5.03 -6.02 8.25
CA MET A 151 -6.13 -6.96 8.05
C MET A 151 -6.45 -7.74 9.34
N LEU A 152 -5.43 -8.27 10.03
CA LEU A 152 -5.64 -9.01 11.28
C LEU A 152 -6.27 -8.13 12.38
N ILE A 153 -5.81 -6.88 12.50
CA ILE A 153 -6.37 -5.90 13.45
C ILE A 153 -7.83 -5.59 13.09
N SER A 154 -8.13 -5.38 11.80
CA SER A 154 -9.49 -5.13 11.32
C SER A 154 -10.43 -6.29 11.65
N ILE A 155 -9.98 -7.54 11.44
CA ILE A 155 -10.75 -8.74 11.80
C ILE A 155 -10.95 -8.84 13.31
N ALA A 156 -9.92 -8.55 14.10
CA ALA A 156 -10.00 -8.59 15.56
C ALA A 156 -10.97 -7.52 16.10
N SER A 157 -10.90 -6.30 15.57
CA SER A 157 -11.79 -5.19 15.92
C SER A 157 -13.24 -5.53 15.58
N LEU A 158 -13.49 -6.09 14.39
CA LEU A 158 -14.83 -6.54 13.98
C LEU A 158 -15.38 -7.60 14.94
N ARG A 159 -14.57 -8.59 15.33
CA ARG A 159 -14.99 -9.65 16.27
C ARG A 159 -15.26 -9.13 17.67
N ALA A 160 -14.50 -8.14 18.13
CA ALA A 160 -14.71 -7.51 19.44
C ALA A 160 -15.98 -6.64 19.46
N GLY A 161 -16.38 -6.07 18.32
CA GLY A 161 -17.57 -5.22 18.20
C GLY A 161 -18.89 -5.97 17.96
N ILE A 162 -18.88 -7.30 17.81
CA ILE A 162 -20.09 -8.10 17.55
C ILE A 162 -20.36 -9.03 18.75
N ASP A 163 -21.59 -9.02 19.26
CA ASP A 163 -22.01 -9.79 20.44
C ASP A 163 -21.79 -11.31 20.33
N SER A 164 -21.86 -11.85 19.11
CA SER A 164 -21.77 -13.29 18.86
C SER A 164 -20.99 -13.55 17.58
N SER A 165 -19.70 -13.86 17.72
CA SER A 165 -18.88 -14.44 16.66
C SER A 165 -18.42 -15.84 17.08
N CYS A 166 -18.34 -16.76 16.13
CA CYS A 166 -17.80 -18.10 16.37
C CYS A 166 -16.72 -18.42 15.34
N LYS A 167 -15.82 -19.34 15.70
CA LYS A 167 -14.95 -19.99 14.73
C LYS A 167 -15.69 -21.22 14.21
N PRO A 168 -15.85 -21.38 12.89
CA PRO A 168 -16.48 -22.56 12.34
C PRO A 168 -15.58 -23.78 12.55
N THR A 169 -16.19 -24.95 12.71
CA THR A 169 -15.50 -26.23 12.78
C THR A 169 -15.89 -27.08 11.59
N VAL A 170 -14.91 -27.59 10.86
CA VAL A 170 -15.12 -28.55 9.79
C VAL A 170 -15.22 -29.94 10.41
N ILE A 171 -16.32 -30.64 10.14
CA ILE A 171 -16.60 -31.99 10.64
C ILE A 171 -16.60 -32.94 9.45
N SER A 172 -16.09 -34.16 9.64
CA SER A 172 -16.17 -35.24 8.66
C SER A 172 -17.62 -35.68 8.44
N GLY A 173 -18.22 -35.23 7.33
CA GLY A 173 -19.59 -35.57 6.94
C GLY A 173 -20.14 -34.60 5.89
N ASN A 174 -21.26 -34.96 5.25
CA ASN A 174 -21.93 -34.15 4.25
C ASN A 174 -23.06 -33.34 4.88
N GLY A 175 -22.75 -32.16 5.44
CA GLY A 175 -23.78 -31.30 6.02
C GLY A 175 -23.31 -29.94 6.49
N ILE A 176 -24.28 -29.06 6.72
CA ILE A 176 -24.07 -27.70 7.26
C ILE A 176 -24.94 -27.55 8.49
N ILE A 177 -24.32 -27.17 9.61
CA ILE A 177 -25.00 -26.88 10.87
C ILE A 177 -24.66 -25.44 11.26
N ALA A 178 -25.67 -24.59 11.36
CA ALA A 178 -25.52 -23.21 11.80
C ALA A 178 -26.56 -22.88 12.87
N HIS A 179 -26.09 -22.37 14.00
CA HIS A 179 -26.93 -21.98 15.13
C HIS A 179 -26.96 -20.46 15.27
N LYS A 180 -28.17 -19.88 15.40
CA LYS A 180 -28.40 -18.45 15.66
C LYS A 180 -27.61 -17.52 14.71
N MET A 181 -27.51 -17.90 13.44
CA MET A 181 -26.82 -17.14 12.41
C MET A 181 -27.58 -15.86 12.09
N ARG A 182 -26.85 -14.76 11.87
CA ARG A 182 -27.35 -13.46 11.45
C ARG A 182 -26.73 -13.06 10.12
N HIS A 183 -27.45 -12.26 9.33
CA HIS A 183 -26.89 -11.68 8.11
C HIS A 183 -26.04 -10.45 8.46
N ALA A 184 -24.75 -10.47 8.13
CA ALA A 184 -23.78 -9.46 8.58
C ALA A 184 -24.11 -8.01 8.16
N LEU A 185 -24.81 -7.82 7.02
CA LEU A 185 -25.17 -6.50 6.50
C LEU A 185 -26.59 -6.03 6.88
N ILE A 186 -27.35 -6.80 7.66
CA ILE A 186 -28.70 -6.43 8.08
C ILE A 186 -28.66 -6.02 9.56
N TYR A 187 -29.01 -4.77 9.83
CA TYR A 187 -29.13 -4.25 11.19
C TYR A 187 -30.29 -4.92 11.93
N ASP A 188 -30.15 -5.15 13.24
CA ASP A 188 -31.14 -5.84 14.08
C ASP A 188 -31.66 -7.17 13.49
N CYS A 189 -30.81 -7.90 12.79
CA CYS A 189 -31.18 -9.17 12.16
C CYS A 189 -31.58 -10.21 13.21
N THR A 190 -32.79 -10.76 13.08
CA THR A 190 -33.24 -11.89 13.90
C THR A 190 -32.37 -13.13 13.60
N PRO A 191 -31.82 -13.80 14.64
CA PRO A 191 -30.95 -14.95 14.44
C PRO A 191 -31.77 -16.19 14.04
N ASN A 192 -31.30 -16.92 13.04
CA ASN A 192 -31.94 -18.14 12.53
C ASN A 192 -30.96 -19.32 12.53
N SER A 193 -31.48 -20.53 12.71
CA SER A 193 -30.66 -21.76 12.71
C SER A 193 -31.06 -22.66 11.54
N ILE A 194 -30.11 -23.44 11.03
CA ILE A 194 -30.35 -24.45 9.99
C ILE A 194 -29.47 -25.68 10.20
N THR A 195 -30.03 -26.83 9.87
CA THR A 195 -29.32 -28.10 9.76
C THR A 195 -29.63 -28.68 8.39
N ILE A 196 -28.61 -28.87 7.57
CA ILE A 196 -28.70 -29.49 6.25
C ILE A 196 -27.88 -30.78 6.30
N THR A 197 -28.55 -31.91 6.08
CA THR A 197 -27.94 -33.26 6.07
C THR A 197 -28.49 -34.04 4.89
N ASP A 198 -27.63 -34.46 3.96
CA ASP A 198 -27.90 -35.37 2.82
C ASP A 198 -29.00 -34.96 1.82
N LYS A 199 -29.88 -34.01 2.15
CA LYS A 199 -31.05 -33.60 1.36
C LYS A 199 -31.11 -32.09 1.22
N SER A 200 -31.72 -31.64 0.12
CA SER A 200 -32.02 -30.23 -0.11
C SER A 200 -33.10 -29.72 0.85
N VAL A 201 -32.99 -28.46 1.27
CA VAL A 201 -33.98 -27.79 2.12
C VAL A 201 -34.89 -26.92 1.24
N LEU A 202 -36.21 -27.15 1.32
CA LEU A 202 -37.21 -26.30 0.69
C LEU A 202 -37.69 -25.24 1.70
N LEU A 203 -37.39 -23.97 1.42
CA LEU A 203 -37.81 -22.83 2.23
C LEU A 203 -39.12 -22.23 1.69
N THR A 204 -40.22 -22.36 2.44
CA THR A 204 -41.54 -21.79 2.10
C THR A 204 -41.90 -20.61 3.01
N GLY A 205 -42.89 -19.80 2.62
CA GLY A 205 -43.41 -18.67 3.41
C GLY A 205 -43.76 -17.46 2.56
N SER A 206 -44.38 -16.43 3.15
CA SER A 206 -44.80 -15.21 2.45
C SER A 206 -43.63 -14.40 1.91
N ASN A 207 -43.87 -13.61 0.85
CA ASN A 207 -42.91 -12.59 0.44
C ASN A 207 -42.61 -11.65 1.62
N MET A 208 -41.38 -11.12 1.71
CA MET A 208 -40.88 -10.30 2.82
C MET A 208 -40.55 -11.04 4.14
N SER A 209 -40.74 -12.36 4.24
CA SER A 209 -40.47 -13.11 5.48
C SER A 209 -38.97 -13.36 5.80
N GLY A 210 -38.04 -12.72 5.07
CA GLY A 210 -36.60 -12.85 5.30
C GLY A 210 -35.92 -14.08 4.67
N LYS A 211 -36.63 -14.89 3.87
CA LYS A 211 -36.07 -16.12 3.23
C LYS A 211 -34.79 -15.85 2.43
N THR A 212 -34.77 -14.81 1.60
CA THR A 212 -33.61 -14.46 0.78
C THR A 212 -32.42 -14.04 1.63
N SER A 213 -32.66 -13.21 2.65
CA SER A 213 -31.64 -12.81 3.61
C SER A 213 -31.06 -14.02 4.34
N PHE A 214 -31.89 -15.00 4.67
CA PHE A 214 -31.44 -16.23 5.30
C PHE A 214 -30.54 -17.08 4.39
N ILE A 215 -30.96 -17.32 3.14
CA ILE A 215 -30.15 -18.09 2.16
C ILE A 215 -28.79 -17.40 1.93
N ARG A 216 -28.78 -16.08 1.79
CA ARG A 216 -27.54 -15.30 1.65
C ARG A 216 -26.65 -15.39 2.88
N ALA A 217 -27.23 -15.34 4.07
CA ALA A 217 -26.47 -15.52 5.31
C ALA A 217 -25.79 -16.90 5.35
N VAL A 218 -26.49 -17.98 4.97
CA VAL A 218 -25.88 -19.32 4.88
C VAL A 218 -24.74 -19.33 3.87
N GLY A 219 -24.97 -18.85 2.65
CA GLY A 219 -23.97 -18.86 1.58
C GLY A 219 -22.71 -18.08 1.91
N LEU A 220 -22.85 -16.87 2.48
CA LEU A 220 -21.72 -16.04 2.91
C LEU A 220 -20.86 -16.73 3.98
N ASN A 221 -21.51 -17.34 4.99
CA ASN A 221 -20.79 -18.07 6.03
C ASN A 221 -20.07 -19.30 5.45
N VAL A 222 -20.71 -20.06 4.55
CA VAL A 222 -20.08 -21.23 3.91
C VAL A 222 -18.86 -20.85 3.08
N ILE A 223 -18.95 -19.83 2.23
CA ILE A 223 -17.81 -19.36 1.42
C ILE A 223 -16.65 -18.98 2.34
N ARG A 224 -16.92 -18.29 3.44
CA ARG A 224 -15.88 -17.91 4.40
C ARG A 224 -15.25 -19.10 5.12
N VAL A 225 -16.03 -20.13 5.42
CA VAL A 225 -15.51 -21.39 5.99
C VAL A 225 -14.55 -22.07 5.04
N LEU A 226 -14.91 -22.18 3.76
CA LEU A 226 -14.06 -22.80 2.74
C LEU A 226 -12.72 -22.05 2.63
N ASP A 227 -12.78 -20.72 2.56
CA ASP A 227 -11.61 -19.85 2.44
C ASP A 227 -10.67 -19.92 3.66
N ILE A 228 -11.20 -19.91 4.89
CA ILE A 228 -10.37 -19.97 6.12
C ILE A 228 -9.71 -21.34 6.32
N ASN A 229 -10.31 -22.42 5.80
CA ASN A 229 -9.79 -23.78 5.97
C ASN A 229 -8.95 -24.24 4.77
N ASP A 230 -8.40 -23.29 3.99
CA ASP A 230 -7.49 -23.54 2.86
C ASP A 230 -8.03 -24.55 1.83
N TYR A 231 -9.34 -24.54 1.57
CA TYR A 231 -9.88 -25.31 0.46
C TYR A 231 -9.29 -24.84 -0.88
N PRO A 232 -9.18 -25.72 -1.89
CA PRO A 232 -8.70 -25.37 -3.22
C PRO A 232 -9.35 -24.09 -3.76
N LYS A 233 -8.53 -23.17 -4.28
CA LYS A 233 -9.00 -21.85 -4.77
C LYS A 233 -10.06 -22.00 -5.85
N GLU A 234 -9.99 -23.06 -6.66
CA GLU A 234 -10.97 -23.40 -7.69
C GLU A 234 -12.36 -23.58 -7.08
N ILE A 235 -12.47 -24.29 -5.95
CA ILE A 235 -13.73 -24.55 -5.24
C ILE A 235 -14.29 -23.26 -4.64
N VAL A 236 -13.44 -22.46 -4.01
CA VAL A 236 -13.85 -21.17 -3.42
C VAL A 236 -14.34 -20.22 -4.53
N ASN A 237 -13.64 -20.18 -5.67
CA ASN A 237 -14.01 -19.38 -6.82
C ASN A 237 -15.33 -19.84 -7.46
N GLU A 238 -15.55 -21.15 -7.58
CA GLU A 238 -16.81 -21.72 -8.06
C GLU A 238 -17.97 -21.34 -7.13
N ALA A 239 -17.80 -21.49 -5.82
CA ALA A 239 -18.81 -21.09 -4.83
C ALA A 239 -19.13 -19.59 -4.92
N MET A 240 -18.12 -18.74 -5.10
CA MET A 240 -18.32 -17.30 -5.34
C MET A 240 -19.06 -17.03 -6.66
N ALA A 241 -18.76 -17.77 -7.73
CA ALA A 241 -19.44 -17.62 -9.02
C ALA A 241 -20.93 -17.99 -8.91
N ILE A 242 -21.26 -19.10 -8.23
CA ILE A 242 -22.64 -19.51 -7.95
C ILE A 242 -23.37 -18.43 -7.16
N SER A 243 -22.74 -17.87 -6.12
CA SER A 243 -23.30 -16.76 -5.33
C SER A 243 -23.66 -15.55 -6.20
N ARG A 244 -22.78 -15.17 -7.14
CA ARG A 244 -23.05 -14.07 -8.10
C ARG A 244 -24.19 -14.39 -9.07
N VAL A 245 -24.30 -15.63 -9.54
CA VAL A 245 -25.41 -16.05 -10.41
C VAL A 245 -26.73 -15.97 -9.66
N LEU A 246 -26.77 -16.45 -8.42
CA LEU A 246 -27.94 -16.30 -7.55
C LEU A 246 -28.33 -14.83 -7.41
N ASP A 247 -27.38 -13.95 -7.12
CA ASP A 247 -27.68 -12.52 -6.99
C ASP A 247 -28.28 -11.90 -8.26
N LYS A 248 -27.83 -12.31 -9.45
CA LYS A 248 -28.37 -11.83 -10.73
C LYS A 248 -29.79 -12.33 -11.00
N VAL A 249 -30.05 -13.63 -10.81
CA VAL A 249 -31.38 -14.23 -11.03
C VAL A 249 -32.43 -13.55 -10.14
N TYR A 250 -32.07 -13.19 -8.90
CA TYR A 250 -32.98 -12.51 -7.99
C TYR A 250 -33.12 -11.01 -8.25
N TYR A 251 -32.12 -10.33 -8.83
CA TYR A 251 -32.27 -8.93 -9.20
C TYR A 251 -33.29 -8.77 -10.33
N VAL A 252 -33.28 -9.67 -11.32
CA VAL A 252 -34.24 -9.68 -12.43
C VAL A 252 -35.67 -9.94 -11.93
N ALA A 253 -35.87 -10.89 -11.01
CA ALA A 253 -37.17 -11.20 -10.43
C ALA A 253 -37.78 -10.11 -9.52
N LYS A 254 -37.07 -9.00 -9.30
CA LYS A 254 -37.54 -7.84 -8.51
C LYS A 254 -37.85 -6.60 -9.37
N VAL A 255 -37.50 -6.64 -10.65
CA VAL A 255 -37.72 -5.55 -11.63
C VAL A 255 -38.91 -5.86 -12.57
N GLU A 256 -39.43 -7.09 -12.53
CA GLU A 256 -40.74 -7.49 -13.08
C GLU A 256 -41.80 -7.57 -11.97
#